data_AF-A0A1H2SBE5-F1
#
_entry.id   AF-A0A1H2SBE5-F1
#
_cell.length_a   1.000
_cell.length_b   1.000
_cell.length_c   1.000
_cell.angle_alpha   90.00
_cell.angle_beta   90.00
_cell.angle_gamma   90.00
#
_symmetry.space_group_name_H-M   'P 1'
#
loop_
_entity.id
_entity.type
_entity.pdbx_description
1 polymer ?
#
loop_
_entity_poly.entity_id
_entity_poly.type
_entity_poly.pdbx_seq_one_letter_code
_entity_poly.pdbx_strand_id
1 'polypeptide(L)'
;MADKQDKTKTAVALAYEPGDQAPKILASGKGAVAEKIIQQAKEADVPFYQDSALASTLSKLEIGDAIPPELYEVVAQILVFVDGMDKVRAKLGDKPIGSGR
;
A
#
# COMPACT_ATOMS: atom_id res chain seq x y z
N MET A 1 32.22 16.11 1.40
CA MET A 1 31.26 15.49 0.48
C MET A 1 29.99 15.24 1.29
N ALA A 2 28.88 15.81 0.86
CA ALA A 2 27.68 15.99 1.68
C ALA A 2 27.04 14.65 2.11
N ASP A 3 26.68 14.59 3.39
CA ASP A 3 25.82 13.62 4.04
C ASP A 3 24.60 13.29 3.16
N LYS A 4 24.56 12.07 2.63
CA LYS A 4 23.32 11.44 2.19
C LYS A 4 23.15 10.23 3.09
N GLN A 5 22.57 10.46 4.27
CA GLN A 5 21.92 9.38 5.00
C GLN A 5 20.75 8.90 4.14
N ASP A 6 21.06 8.10 3.12
CA ASP A 6 20.08 7.37 2.34
C ASP A 6 19.47 6.36 3.32
N LYS A 7 18.39 6.78 4.01
CA LYS A 7 17.49 5.85 4.69
C LYS A 7 17.04 4.87 3.62
N THR A 8 17.62 3.66 3.64
CA THR A 8 17.31 2.61 2.69
C THR A 8 15.80 2.42 2.67
N LYS A 9 15.15 2.83 1.57
CA LYS A 9 13.70 2.73 1.42
C LYS A 9 13.30 1.27 1.60
N THR A 10 12.22 1.03 2.32
CA THR A 10 11.62 -0.29 2.48
C THR A 10 10.20 -0.20 1.96
N ALA A 11 9.80 -1.16 1.13
CA ALA A 11 8.45 -1.26 0.60
C ALA A 11 7.95 -2.69 0.77
N VAL A 12 6.69 -2.80 1.17
CA VAL A 12 5.98 -4.08 1.31
C VAL A 12 4.63 -3.93 0.63
N ALA A 13 4.30 -4.87 -0.25
CA ALA A 13 3.02 -4.95 -0.92
C ALA A 13 2.17 -6.02 -0.23
N LEU A 14 0.92 -5.67 0.06
CA LEU A 14 -0.06 -6.55 0.69
C LEU A 14 -1.15 -6.90 -0.31
N ALA A 15 -1.63 -8.14 -0.26
CA ALA A 15 -2.79 -8.60 -1.01
C ALA A 15 -3.84 -9.15 -0.05
N TYR A 16 -5.11 -8.85 -0.32
CA TYR A 16 -6.24 -9.37 0.45
C TYR A 16 -7.37 -9.73 -0.51
N GLU A 17 -7.63 -11.03 -0.65
CA GLU A 17 -8.68 -11.56 -1.52
C GLU A 17 -9.96 -11.86 -0.71
N PRO A 18 -11.15 -11.74 -1.31
CA PRO A 18 -12.40 -12.13 -0.64
C PRO A 18 -12.36 -13.59 -0.19
N GLY A 19 -12.49 -13.82 1.12
CA GLY A 19 -12.44 -15.15 1.74
C GLY A 19 -11.10 -15.48 2.40
N ASP A 20 -10.07 -14.66 2.21
CA ASP A 20 -8.86 -14.76 3.03
C ASP A 20 -9.16 -14.34 4.47
N GLN A 21 -8.55 -15.05 5.42
CA GLN A 21 -8.64 -14.72 6.86
C GLN A 21 -7.78 -13.51 7.23
N ALA A 22 -6.74 -13.23 6.42
CA ALA A 22 -5.77 -12.17 6.67
C ALA A 22 -5.09 -11.74 5.36
N PRO A 23 -4.69 -10.46 5.26
CA PRO A 23 -3.82 -9.99 4.18
C PRO A 23 -2.48 -10.74 4.17
N LYS A 24 -1.95 -10.99 2.97
CA LYS A 24 -0.68 -11.68 2.77
C LYS A 24 0.38 -10.76 2.18
N ILE A 25 1.65 -11.04 2.46
CA ILE A 25 2.77 -10.37 1.84
C ILE A 25 2.88 -10.84 0.38
N LEU A 26 2.65 -9.93 -0.57
CA LEU A 26 2.81 -10.21 -1.99
C LEU A 26 4.23 -9.89 -2.48
N ALA A 27 4.83 -8.83 -1.94
CA ALA A 27 6.21 -8.45 -2.25
C ALA A 27 6.83 -7.70 -1.08
N SER A 28 8.14 -7.80 -0.92
CA SER A 28 8.92 -7.05 0.07
C SER A 28 10.28 -6.71 -0.52
N GLY A 29 10.79 -5.52 -0.23
CA GLY A 29 12.04 -5.06 -0.80
C GLY A 29 12.67 -3.91 -0.05
N LYS A 30 13.98 -3.75 -0.25
CA LYS A 30 14.78 -2.63 0.28
C LYS A 30 15.58 -1.96 -0.83
N GLY A 31 15.91 -0.69 -0.66
CA GLY A 31 16.71 0.09 -1.60
C GLY A 31 16.09 0.07 -3.01
N ALA A 32 16.89 -0.32 -4.01
CA ALA A 32 16.44 -0.38 -5.40
C ALA A 32 15.23 -1.30 -5.63
N VAL A 33 15.10 -2.39 -4.86
CA VAL A 33 13.93 -3.29 -4.96
C VAL A 33 12.68 -2.59 -4.46
N ALA A 34 12.78 -1.86 -3.34
CA ALA A 34 11.67 -1.08 -2.80
C ALA A 34 11.20 -0.01 -3.82
N GLU A 35 12.15 0.64 -4.49
CA GLU A 35 11.84 1.64 -5.51
C GLU A 35 11.10 1.03 -6.71
N LYS A 36 11.51 -0.17 -7.15
CA LYS A 36 10.80 -0.91 -8.19
C LYS A 36 9.37 -1.31 -7.77
N ILE A 37 9.18 -1.77 -6.54
CA ILE A 37 7.85 -2.10 -6.00
C ILE A 37 6.95 -0.85 -6.02
N ILE A 38 7.46 0.28 -5.54
CA ILE A 38 6.72 1.55 -5.52
C ILE A 38 6.41 2.02 -6.94
N GLN A 39 7.35 1.89 -7.88
CA GLN A 39 7.13 2.29 -9.26
C GLN A 39 6.02 1.46 -9.92
N GLN A 40 6.09 0.13 -9.79
CA GLN A 40 5.08 -0.77 -10.36
C GLN A 40 3.69 -0.54 -9.77
N ALA A 41 3.61 -0.33 -8.45
CA ALA A 41 2.34 -0.02 -7.81
C ALA A 41 1.75 1.32 -8.29
N LYS A 42 2.57 2.32 -8.65
CA LYS A 42 2.09 3.59 -9.23
C LYS A 42 1.55 3.38 -10.64
N GLU A 43 2.23 2.56 -11.44
CA GLU A 43 1.81 2.21 -12.79
C GLU A 43 0.48 1.43 -12.78
N ALA A 44 0.23 0.64 -11.74
CA ALA A 44 -0.99 -0.12 -11.53
C ALA A 44 -2.08 0.61 -10.72
N ASP A 45 -1.90 1.90 -10.42
CA ASP A 45 -2.78 2.72 -9.55
C ASP A 45 -3.10 2.09 -8.18
N VAL A 46 -2.17 1.30 -7.64
CA VAL A 46 -2.28 0.70 -6.31
C VAL A 46 -2.03 1.78 -5.26
N PRO A 47 -2.90 1.93 -4.24
CA PRO A 47 -2.74 2.94 -3.23
C PRO A 47 -1.52 2.69 -2.33
N PHE A 48 -0.96 3.78 -1.79
CA PHE A 48 0.22 3.75 -0.93
C PHE A 48 -0.07 4.34 0.43
N TYR A 49 0.52 3.72 1.44
CA TYR A 49 0.58 4.27 2.80
C TYR A 49 2.04 4.32 3.25
N GLN A 50 2.51 5.51 3.66
CA GLN A 50 3.90 5.71 4.04
C GLN A 50 4.05 5.67 5.57
N ASP A 51 4.58 4.56 6.07
CA ASP A 51 4.96 4.39 7.47
C ASP A 51 6.26 3.59 7.57
N SER A 52 7.31 4.22 8.10
CA SER A 52 8.64 3.61 8.17
C SER A 52 8.72 2.49 9.20
N ALA A 53 7.97 2.59 10.31
CA ALA A 53 7.98 1.59 11.36
C ALA A 53 7.20 0.35 10.91
N LEU A 54 5.99 0.54 10.36
CA LEU A 54 5.18 -0.55 9.85
C LEU A 54 5.85 -1.26 8.67
N ALA A 55 6.42 -0.51 7.72
CA ALA A 55 7.15 -1.11 6.60
C ALA A 55 8.35 -1.94 7.09
N SER A 56 9.08 -1.46 8.10
CA SER A 56 10.20 -2.20 8.69
C SER A 56 9.72 -3.48 9.39
N THR A 57 8.61 -3.43 10.13
CA THR A 57 8.01 -4.60 10.78
C THR A 57 7.52 -5.62 9.77
N LEU A 58 6.71 -5.20 8.79
CA LEU A 58 6.18 -6.08 7.75
C LEU A 58 7.28 -6.66 6.86
N SER A 59 8.38 -5.94 6.65
CA SER A 59 9.50 -6.43 5.82
C SER A 59 10.25 -7.63 6.42
N LYS A 60 9.96 -7.99 7.68
CA LYS A 60 10.51 -9.17 8.35
C LYS A 60 9.76 -10.46 8.02
N LEU A 61 8.56 -10.34 7.45
CA LEU A 61 7.73 -11.47 7.03
C LEU A 61 8.15 -11.93 5.63
N GLU A 62 7.94 -13.21 5.34
CA GLU A 62 8.26 -13.77 4.02
C GLU A 62 7.13 -13.54 3.01
N ILE A 63 7.47 -13.56 1.73
CA ILE A 63 6.47 -13.48 0.66
C ILE A 63 5.58 -14.73 0.75
N GLY A 64 4.26 -14.51 0.76
CA GLY A 64 3.25 -15.54 0.96
C GLY A 64 2.73 -15.65 2.39
N ASP A 65 3.45 -15.09 3.37
CA ASP A 65 3.00 -15.10 4.77
C ASP A 65 1.76 -14.23 4.95
N ALA A 66 0.83 -14.72 5.77
CA ALA A 66 -0.21 -13.89 6.34
C ALA A 66 0.40 -12.93 7.37
N ILE A 67 -0.11 -11.69 7.42
CA ILE A 67 0.27 -10.78 8.50
C ILE A 67 -0.11 -11.40 9.86
N PRO A 68 0.60 -11.10 10.96
CA PRO A 68 0.22 -11.60 12.29
C PRO A 68 -1.01 -10.86 12.83
N PRO A 69 -1.80 -11.49 13.73
CA PRO A 69 -3.02 -10.91 14.31
C PRO A 69 -2.82 -9.55 14.98
N GLU A 70 -1.65 -9.31 15.57
CA GLU A 70 -1.27 -8.04 16.21
C GLU A 70 -1.24 -6.86 15.23
N LEU A 71 -1.09 -7.11 13.92
CA LEU A 71 -1.08 -6.09 12.88
C LEU A 71 -2.41 -5.99 12.13
N TYR A 72 -3.40 -6.85 12.42
CA TYR A 72 -4.68 -6.86 11.71
C TYR A 72 -5.40 -5.53 11.81
N GLU A 73 -5.47 -4.95 13.01
CA GLU A 73 -6.21 -3.72 13.23
C GLU A 73 -5.61 -2.55 12.44
N VAL A 74 -4.28 -2.40 12.50
CA VAL A 74 -3.56 -1.33 11.80
C VAL A 74 -3.69 -1.49 10.29
N VAL A 75 -3.51 -2.70 9.76
CA VAL A 75 -3.64 -2.97 8.32
C VAL A 75 -5.09 -2.78 7.86
N ALA A 76 -6.09 -3.21 8.63
CA ALA A 76 -7.50 -3.01 8.30
C ALA A 76 -7.86 -1.51 8.23
N GLN A 77 -7.36 -0.71 9.17
CA GLN A 77 -7.56 0.75 9.13
C GLN A 77 -6.94 1.37 7.87
N ILE A 78 -5.74 0.93 7.47
CA ILE A 78 -5.09 1.38 6.23
C ILE A 78 -5.93 0.99 5.02
N LEU A 79 -6.39 -0.27 4.94
CA LEU A 79 -7.22 -0.77 3.83
C LEU A 79 -8.52 0.03 3.70
N VAL A 80 -9.21 0.30 4.81
CA VAL A 80 -10.43 1.13 4.82
C VAL A 80 -10.13 2.57 4.42
N PHE A 81 -9.00 3.12 4.86
CA PHE A 81 -8.59 4.46 4.51
C PHE A 81 -8.32 4.59 3.00
N VAL A 82 -7.57 3.66 2.41
CA VAL A 82 -7.25 3.71 0.98
C VAL A 82 -8.47 3.40 0.10
N ASP A 83 -9.30 2.43 0.46
CA ASP A 83 -10.58 2.15 -0.22
C ASP A 83 -11.55 3.35 -0.13
N GLY A 84 -11.56 4.04 1.01
CA GLY A 84 -12.32 5.27 1.20
C GLY A 84 -11.84 6.38 0.26
N MET A 85 -10.54 6.49 0.00
CA MET A 85 -9.98 7.45 -0.95
C MET A 85 -10.35 7.11 -2.40
N ASP A 86 -10.39 5.83 -2.78
CA ASP A 86 -10.87 5.39 -4.09
C ASP A 86 -12.36 5.69 -4.28
N LYS A 87 -13.18 5.49 -3.23
CA LYS A 87 -14.61 5.87 -3.23
C LYS A 87 -14.81 7.39 -3.30
N VAL A 88 -13.94 8.18 -2.67
CA VAL A 88 -13.97 9.66 -2.76
C VAL A 88 -13.55 10.12 -4.16
N ARG A 89 -12.52 9.50 -4.76
CA ARG A 89 -12.13 9.73 -6.16
C ARG A 89 -13.26 9.36 -7.12
N ALA A 90 -13.92 8.22 -6.92
CA ALA A 90 -15.08 7.78 -7.71
C ALA A 90 -16.28 8.73 -7.57
N LYS A 91 -16.51 9.32 -6.39
CA LYS A 91 -17.58 10.32 -6.18
C LYS A 91 -17.25 11.73 -6.69
N LEU A 92 -15.98 12.04 -6.90
CA LEU A 92 -15.52 13.33 -7.45
C LEU A 92 -15.33 13.30 -8.98
N GLY A 93 -15.55 12.17 -9.64
CA GLY A 93 -15.35 11.99 -11.08
C GLY A 93 -16.42 11.16 -11.79
N ASP A 94 -17.67 11.64 -11.81
CA ASP A 94 -18.54 11.70 -13.01
C ASP A 94 -19.86 12.39 -12.64
N LYS A 95 -19.93 13.69 -12.90
CA LYS A 95 -21.19 14.31 -13.27
C LYS A 95 -20.89 15.16 -14.50
N PRO A 96 -21.33 14.78 -15.71
CA PRO A 96 -21.23 15.69 -16.84
C PRO A 96 -21.97 16.98 -16.48
N ILE A 97 -21.20 18.06 -16.49
CA ILE A 97 -21.67 19.43 -16.47
C ILE A 97 -22.48 19.61 -17.75
N GLY A 98 -23.80 19.74 -17.61
CA GLY A 98 -24.69 20.08 -18.71
C GLY A 98 -25.38 18.89 -19.37
N SER A 99 -26.64 18.70 -19.01
CA SER A 99 -27.66 18.44 -20.02
C SER A 99 -28.60 19.62 -19.96
N GLY A 100 -28.44 20.52 -20.93
CA GLY A 100 -29.42 21.55 -21.20
C GLY A 100 -30.76 20.92 -21.54
N ARG A 101 -31.80 21.47 -20.95
CA ARG A 101 -32.92 22.05 -21.69
C ARG A 101 -33.55 23.12 -20.81
#